data_AF-L7CJS0-F1
#
_entry.id   AF-L7CJS0-F1
#
_cell.length_a   1.000
_cell.length_b   1.000
_cell.length_c   1.000
_cell.angle_alpha   90.00
_cell.angle_beta   90.00
_cell.angle_gamma   90.00
#
_symmetry.space_group_name_H-M   'P 1'
#
loop_
_entity.id
_entity.type
_entity.pdbx_description
1 polymer ?
#
loop_
_entity_poly.entity_id
_entity_poly.type
_entity_poly.pdbx_seq_one_letter_code
_entity_poly.pdbx_strand_id
1 'polypeptide(L)'
;MDEQTKYTPIGERINQDVIHDNFVPKYSALATAPRTKLVLVGVWLIFAPWSLSVFAFPAWVITGAFGTTGGVTDFFGSLFASLFGLLAFLIVFTQTKRYLSRDVED
;
A
#
# COMPACT_ATOMS: atom_id res chain seq x y z
N MET A 1 23.04 47.16 16.52
CA MET A 1 22.76 46.31 15.34
C MET A 1 21.29 45.99 15.43
N ASP A 2 20.44 46.87 14.90
CA ASP A 2 18.98 46.70 14.95
C ASP A 2 18.57 45.58 14.00
N GLU A 3 18.02 44.50 14.54
CA GLU A 3 17.26 43.53 13.75
C GLU A 3 16.00 44.23 13.25
N GLN A 4 16.06 44.77 12.03
CA GLN A 4 14.89 45.19 11.29
C GLN A 4 13.99 43.97 11.09
N THR A 5 12.98 43.83 11.94
CA THR A 5 11.91 42.86 11.75
C THR A 5 11.21 43.19 10.44
N LYS A 6 11.51 42.40 9.40
CA LYS A 6 10.95 42.56 8.05
C LYS A 6 9.43 42.53 8.14
N TYR A 7 8.79 43.69 7.94
CA TYR A 7 7.34 43.80 7.99
C TYR A 7 6.71 43.03 6.82
N THR A 8 6.06 41.91 7.11
CA THR A 8 5.17 41.21 6.17
C THR A 8 3.81 41.89 6.12
N PRO A 9 3.35 42.33 4.94
CA PRO A 9 2.02 42.91 4.73
C PRO A 9 0.89 42.02 5.25
N ILE A 10 -0.15 42.63 5.84
CA ILE A 10 -1.30 41.91 6.41
C ILE A 10 -2.00 41.01 5.36
N GLY A 11 -2.07 41.45 4.10
CA GLY A 11 -2.64 40.63 3.02
C GLY A 11 -1.85 39.34 2.74
N GLU A 12 -0.53 39.39 2.85
CA GLU A 12 0.34 38.21 2.74
C GLU A 12 0.25 37.31 3.98
N ARG A 13 0.05 37.89 5.17
CA ARG A 13 -0.20 37.13 6.40
C ARG A 13 -1.52 36.37 6.36
N ILE A 14 -2.61 37.00 5.90
CA ILE A 14 -3.91 36.32 5.78
C ILE A 14 -3.82 35.20 4.76
N ASN A 15 -3.12 35.40 3.65
CA ASN A 15 -2.97 34.35 2.65
C ASN A 15 -2.08 33.20 3.15
N GLN A 16 -1.04 33.49 3.94
CA GLN A 16 -0.23 32.47 4.59
C GLN A 16 -1.01 31.73 5.69
N ASP A 17 -1.73 32.41 6.57
CA ASP A 17 -2.50 31.76 7.64
C ASP A 17 -3.67 30.96 7.06
N VAL A 18 -4.42 31.51 6.10
CA VAL A 18 -5.57 30.81 5.49
C VAL A 18 -5.11 29.68 4.59
N ILE A 19 -4.09 29.86 3.74
CA ILE A 19 -3.64 28.77 2.86
C ILE A 19 -2.87 27.70 3.65
N HIS A 20 -2.03 28.10 4.61
CA HIS A 20 -1.13 27.19 5.29
C HIS A 20 -1.75 26.53 6.54
N ASP A 21 -2.74 27.14 7.20
CA ASP A 21 -3.46 26.50 8.31
C ASP A 21 -4.79 25.87 7.91
N ASN A 22 -5.46 26.38 6.86
CA ASN A 22 -6.77 25.89 6.45
C ASN A 22 -6.70 24.85 5.31
N PHE A 23 -5.63 24.85 4.47
CA PHE A 23 -5.47 23.90 3.37
C PHE A 23 -4.30 22.91 3.52
N VAL A 24 -3.39 23.11 4.48
CA VAL A 24 -2.55 21.99 4.94
C VAL A 24 -3.49 21.09 5.74
N PRO A 25 -3.76 19.86 5.32
CA PRO A 25 -4.76 19.03 5.98
C PRO A 25 -4.20 18.55 7.33
N LYS A 26 -4.26 19.41 8.37
CA LYS A 26 -4.08 18.99 9.77
C LYS A 26 -5.13 17.94 10.17
N TYR A 27 -6.18 17.79 9.36
CA TYR A 27 -7.30 16.86 9.56
C TYR A 27 -7.32 15.66 8.59
N SER A 28 -6.36 15.54 7.65
CA SER A 28 -6.31 14.32 6.84
C SER A 28 -5.63 13.24 7.67
N ALA A 29 -6.40 12.24 8.10
CA ALA A 29 -5.90 11.08 8.82
C ALA A 29 -4.75 10.36 8.06
N LEU A 30 -4.67 10.56 6.74
CA LEU A 30 -3.59 10.07 5.89
C LEU A 30 -2.32 10.94 5.94
N ALA A 31 -2.43 12.24 6.24
CA ALA A 31 -1.29 13.16 6.32
C ALA A 31 -0.59 13.12 7.68
N THR A 32 -1.31 12.81 8.76
CA THR A 32 -0.77 12.62 10.12
C THR A 32 -0.31 11.19 10.39
N ALA A 33 -0.62 10.23 9.51
CA ALA A 33 -0.17 8.85 9.68
C ALA A 33 1.35 8.72 9.45
N PRO A 34 2.06 7.94 10.28
CA PRO A 34 3.49 7.70 10.07
C PRO A 34 3.70 7.00 8.73
N ARG A 35 4.72 7.47 7.98
CA ARG A 35 5.04 7.01 6.61
C ARG A 35 5.08 5.48 6.48
N THR A 36 5.51 4.77 7.53
CA THR A 36 5.54 3.31 7.58
C THR A 36 4.15 2.66 7.51
N LYS A 37 3.13 3.24 8.15
CA LYS A 37 1.73 2.75 8.10
C LYS A 37 1.12 2.98 6.72
N LEU A 38 1.39 4.13 6.10
CA LEU A 38 0.93 4.42 4.74
C LEU A 38 1.51 3.45 3.71
N VAL A 39 2.80 3.12 3.83
CA VAL A 39 3.44 2.10 2.98
C VAL A 39 2.79 0.74 3.19
N LEU A 40 2.53 0.34 4.44
CA LEU A 40 1.86 -0.93 4.73
C LEU A 40 0.46 -0.99 4.11
N VAL A 41 -0.34 0.07 4.26
CA VAL A 41 -1.68 0.17 3.65
C VAL A 41 -1.59 0.08 2.12
N GLY A 42 -0.64 0.79 1.50
CA GLY A 42 -0.41 0.71 0.06
C GLY A 42 -0.04 -0.70 -0.40
N VAL A 43 0.85 -1.38 0.34
CA VAL A 43 1.23 -2.78 0.06
C VAL A 43 0.02 -3.71 0.18
N TRP A 44 -0.80 -3.55 1.22
CA TRP A 44 -2.01 -4.35 1.40
C TRP A 44 -3.02 -4.13 0.28
N LEU A 45 -3.30 -2.88 -0.10
CA LEU A 45 -4.25 -2.57 -1.17
C LEU A 45 -3.83 -3.15 -2.52
N ILE A 46 -2.53 -3.14 -2.82
CA ILE A 46 -2.02 -3.68 -4.08
C ILE A 46 -1.95 -5.20 -4.01
N PHE A 47 -1.20 -5.75 -3.06
CA PHE A 47 -0.78 -7.16 -3.10
C PHE A 47 -1.75 -8.13 -2.40
N ALA A 48 -2.61 -7.68 -1.49
CA ALA A 48 -3.57 -8.59 -0.85
C ALA A 48 -4.55 -9.22 -1.87
N PRO A 49 -5.16 -8.48 -2.81
CA PRO A 49 -5.98 -9.08 -3.86
C PRO A 49 -5.20 -10.08 -4.71
N TRP A 50 -3.96 -9.76 -5.09
CA TRP A 50 -3.12 -10.65 -5.88
C TRP A 50 -2.73 -11.91 -5.12
N SER A 51 -2.60 -11.87 -3.79
CA SER A 51 -2.26 -13.05 -2.99
C SER A 51 -3.34 -14.14 -3.03
N LEU A 52 -4.59 -13.80 -3.37
CA LEU A 52 -5.65 -14.80 -3.58
C LEU A 52 -5.37 -15.74 -4.76
N SER A 53 -4.52 -15.32 -5.70
CA SER A 53 -4.13 -16.18 -6.83
C SER A 53 -3.35 -17.43 -6.43
N VAL A 54 -2.86 -17.53 -5.18
CA VAL A 54 -2.30 -18.78 -4.61
C VAL A 54 -3.24 -19.97 -4.81
N PHE A 55 -4.55 -19.73 -4.73
CA PHE A 55 -5.57 -20.77 -4.86
C PHE A 55 -5.88 -21.17 -6.30
N ALA A 56 -5.33 -20.50 -7.32
CA ALA A 56 -5.64 -20.76 -8.72
C ALA A 56 -5.30 -22.20 -9.16
N PHE A 57 -4.09 -22.68 -8.86
CA PHE A 57 -3.66 -24.05 -9.17
C PHE A 57 -4.42 -25.12 -8.36
N PRO A 58 -4.55 -25.02 -7.01
CA PRO A 58 -5.41 -25.94 -6.25
C PRO A 58 -6.85 -25.98 -6.75
N ALA A 59 -7.45 -24.84 -7.10
CA ALA A 59 -8.80 -24.77 -7.64
C ALA A 59 -8.91 -25.48 -8.99
N TRP A 60 -7.92 -25.32 -9.87
CA TRP A 60 -7.86 -26.04 -11.14
C TRP A 60 -7.75 -27.56 -10.95
N VAL A 61 -6.93 -28.02 -10.00
CA VAL A 61 -6.80 -29.45 -9.66
C VAL A 61 -8.13 -30.02 -9.14
N ILE A 62 -8.81 -29.33 -8.22
CA ILE A 62 -10.05 -29.79 -7.60
C ILE A 62 -11.21 -29.81 -8.60
N THR A 63 -11.28 -28.83 -9.49
CA THR A 63 -12.35 -28.72 -10.50
C THR A 63 -12.24 -29.76 -11.61
N GLY A 64 -11.16 -30.56 -11.64
CA GLY A 64 -11.03 -31.65 -12.60
C GLY A 64 -10.91 -31.18 -14.05
N ALA A 65 -10.39 -29.96 -14.27
CA ALA A 65 -10.25 -29.33 -15.58
C ALA A 65 -9.23 -30.05 -16.52
N PHE A 66 -8.81 -31.26 -16.17
CA PHE A 66 -7.93 -32.14 -16.96
C PHE A 66 -8.51 -32.57 -18.32
N GLY A 67 -9.75 -32.21 -18.65
CA GLY A 67 -10.44 -32.59 -19.90
C GLY A 67 -10.75 -31.46 -20.87
N THR A 68 -10.41 -30.19 -20.57
CA THR A 68 -10.65 -29.07 -21.49
C THR A 68 -9.55 -29.02 -22.56
N THR A 69 -9.90 -28.61 -23.78
CA THR A 69 -8.99 -28.51 -24.95
C THR A 69 -7.78 -27.60 -24.72
N GLY A 70 -7.77 -26.83 -23.63
CA GLY A 70 -6.67 -25.99 -23.15
C GLY A 70 -5.86 -26.57 -21.98
N GLY A 71 -5.97 -27.87 -21.66
CA GLY A 71 -5.44 -28.44 -20.42
C GLY A 71 -3.97 -28.12 -20.10
N VAL A 72 -3.09 -28.00 -21.11
CA VAL A 72 -1.68 -27.61 -20.91
C VAL A 72 -1.52 -26.10 -20.66
N THR A 73 -2.23 -25.25 -21.40
CA THR A 73 -2.18 -23.80 -21.21
C THR A 73 -2.81 -23.38 -19.89
N ASP A 74 -3.91 -24.04 -19.50
CA ASP A 74 -4.61 -23.81 -18.24
C ASP A 74 -3.79 -24.32 -17.05
N PHE A 75 -3.05 -25.42 -17.22
CA PHE A 75 -2.07 -25.90 -16.24
C PHE A 75 -0.97 -24.85 -15.99
N PHE A 76 -0.30 -24.37 -17.03
CA PHE A 76 0.75 -23.37 -16.85
C PHE A 76 0.18 -22.04 -16.35
N GLY A 77 -0.96 -21.60 -16.86
CA GLY A 77 -1.63 -20.38 -16.41
C GLY A 77 -1.98 -20.40 -14.92
N SER A 78 -2.61 -21.49 -14.46
CA SER A 78 -2.95 -21.66 -13.05
C SER A 78 -1.72 -21.82 -12.15
N LEU A 79 -0.68 -22.51 -12.62
CA LEU A 79 0.60 -22.64 -11.91
C LEU A 79 1.31 -21.29 -11.75
N PHE A 80 1.46 -20.53 -12.84
CA PHE A 80 2.07 -19.20 -12.79
C PHE A 80 1.27 -18.23 -11.92
N ALA A 81 -0.06 -18.26 -12.01
CA ALA A 81 -0.92 -17.47 -11.14
C ALA A 81 -0.69 -17.82 -9.66
N SER A 82 -0.61 -19.10 -9.29
CA SER A 82 -0.31 -19.51 -7.92
C SER A 82 1.07 -19.11 -7.44
N LEU A 83 2.10 -19.19 -8.30
CA LEU A 83 3.45 -18.73 -7.96
C LEU A 83 3.49 -17.22 -7.74
N PHE A 84 2.82 -16.45 -8.60
CA PHE A 84 2.70 -15.01 -8.44
C PHE A 84 1.93 -14.65 -7.16
N GLY A 85 0.86 -15.38 -6.85
CA GLY A 85 0.12 -15.23 -5.61
C GLY A 85 0.98 -15.49 -4.38
N LEU A 86 1.83 -16.52 -4.42
CA LEU A 86 2.75 -16.82 -3.32
C LEU A 86 3.75 -15.70 -3.11
N LEU A 87 4.28 -15.14 -4.20
CA LEU A 87 5.16 -13.98 -4.14
C LEU A 87 4.44 -12.76 -3.54
N ALA A 88 3.22 -12.46 -3.99
CA ALA A 88 2.41 -11.38 -3.45
C ALA A 88 2.11 -11.59 -1.96
N PHE A 89 1.78 -12.82 -1.55
CA PHE A 89 1.59 -13.18 -0.14
C PHE A 89 2.85 -12.95 0.69
N LEU A 90 4.02 -13.39 0.20
CA LEU A 90 5.29 -13.17 0.87
C LEU A 90 5.64 -11.69 1.01
N ILE A 91 5.32 -10.87 0.00
CA ILE A 91 5.51 -9.41 0.08
C ILE A 91 4.63 -8.82 1.18
N VAL A 92 3.34 -9.16 1.23
CA VAL A 92 2.44 -8.68 2.29
C VAL A 92 2.92 -9.16 3.66
N PHE A 93 3.29 -10.42 3.78
CA PHE A 93 3.76 -11.02 5.03
C PHE A 93 5.04 -10.36 5.54
N THR A 94 6.03 -10.17 4.67
CA THR A 94 7.31 -9.54 5.04
C THR A 94 7.15 -8.08 5.44
N GLN A 95 6.33 -7.31 4.71
CA GLN A 95 6.06 -5.91 5.06
C GLN A 95 5.26 -5.80 6.36
N THR A 96 4.30 -6.71 6.59
CA THR A 96 3.53 -6.77 7.84
C THR A 96 4.43 -7.13 9.02
N LYS A 97 5.32 -8.12 8.86
CA LYS A 97 6.30 -8.50 9.90
C LYS A 97 7.26 -7.35 10.21
N ARG A 98 7.79 -6.69 9.19
CA ARG A 98 8.68 -5.53 9.35
C ARG A 98 7.99 -4.38 10.08
N TYR A 99 6.71 -4.17 9.82
CA TYR A 99 5.91 -3.17 10.53
C TYR A 99 5.73 -3.54 12.01
N LEU A 100 5.34 -4.79 12.31
CA LEU A 100 5.13 -5.25 13.68
C LEU A 100 6.42 -5.18 14.52
N SER A 101 7.58 -5.50 13.93
CA SER A 101 8.86 -5.38 14.63
C SER A 101 9.25 -3.94 14.97
N ARG A 102 8.78 -2.95 14.21
CA ARG A 102 9.06 -1.52 14.48
C ARG A 102 8.19 -0.95 15.59
N ASP A 103 6.93 -1.37 15.70
CA ASP A 103 6.04 -0.97 16.81
C ASP A 103 6.51 -1.52 18.18
N VAL A 104 7.51 -2.42 18.23
CA VAL A 104 8.09 -2.96 19.49
C VAL A 104 9.32 -2.16 19.95
N GLU A 105 9.95 -1.39 19.06
CA GLU A 105 11.14 -0.58 19.37
C GLU A 105 10.78 0.86 19.80
N ASP A 106 9.55 1.32 19.52
CA ASP A 106 8.98 2.60 19.93
C ASP A 106 8.16 2.47 21.23
#